data_AF-A0A1B1XXR8-F1
#
_entry.id   AF-A0A1B1XXR8-F1
#
_cell.length_a   1.000
_cell.length_b   1.000
_cell.length_c   1.000
_cell.angle_alpha   90.00
_cell.angle_beta   90.00
_cell.angle_gamma   90.00
#
_symmetry.space_group_name_H-M   'P 1'
#
loop_
_entity.id
_entity.type
_entity.pdbx_description
1 polymer ?
#
loop_
_entity_poly.entity_id
_entity_poly.type
_entity_poly.pdbx_seq_one_letter_code
_entity_poly.pdbx_strand_id
1 'polypeptide(L)'
;LMGADVRLADAGFGIGFKESWNQALEDVRRAGGTPYAIPAGASDHPLGGLGFARWAEEVREQERQLGVFYDTVVVCGVTGSTHAGMIAGFAGQDRPRRVLGIDASAKPAETRAQIEKIARDTAARIGLGRDLRDEEITLLEGWAG
;
A
#
# COMPACT_ATOMS: atom_id res chain seq x y z
N LEU A 1 24.30 -5.13 -9.87
CA LEU A 1 24.21 -4.18 -11.01
C LEU A 1 24.09 -2.73 -10.54
N MET A 2 23.11 -2.39 -9.69
CA MET A 2 22.90 -1.00 -9.21
C MET A 2 23.75 -0.60 -7.97
N GLY A 3 24.74 -1.40 -7.57
CA GLY A 3 25.64 -1.08 -6.45
C GLY A 3 25.07 -1.21 -5.03
N ALA A 4 23.87 -1.79 -4.86
CA ALA A 4 23.31 -2.05 -3.53
C ALA A 4 24.12 -3.11 -2.76
N ASP A 5 24.26 -2.92 -1.45
CA ASP A 5 24.73 -3.96 -0.52
C ASP A 5 23.60 -4.99 -0.31
N VAL A 6 23.69 -6.13 -1.01
CA VAL A 6 22.66 -7.18 -1.00
C VAL A 6 23.03 -8.24 0.03
N ARG A 7 22.21 -8.35 1.07
CA ARG A 7 22.38 -9.31 2.16
C ARG A 7 21.30 -10.39 2.10
N LEU A 8 21.72 -11.64 1.94
CA LEU A 8 20.81 -12.79 1.94
C LEU A 8 20.64 -13.28 3.37
N ALA A 9 19.41 -13.29 3.87
CA ALA A 9 19.06 -13.81 5.18
C ALA A 9 18.20 -15.07 5.01
N ASP A 10 18.49 -16.10 5.80
CA ASP A 10 17.66 -17.31 5.87
C ASP A 10 16.46 -17.05 6.80
N ALA A 11 15.44 -16.37 6.26
CA ALA A 11 14.23 -16.00 6.98
C ALA A 11 12.99 -16.24 6.12
N GLY A 12 11.96 -16.91 6.68
CA GLY A 12 10.68 -17.17 6.02
C GLY A 12 9.89 -15.90 5.65
N PHE A 13 8.82 -16.03 4.86
CA PHE A 13 7.99 -14.89 4.45
C PHE A 13 7.26 -14.22 5.62
N GLY A 14 7.21 -12.89 5.62
CA GLY A 14 6.47 -12.09 6.59
C GLY A 14 6.47 -10.61 6.21
N ILE A 15 5.33 -9.93 6.39
CA ILE A 15 5.12 -8.53 6.00
C ILE A 15 5.54 -7.51 7.07
N GLY A 16 5.90 -7.99 8.29
CA GLY A 16 6.38 -7.16 9.40
C GLY A 16 7.90 -7.01 9.47
N PHE A 17 8.37 -6.25 10.46
CA PHE A 17 9.80 -6.03 10.71
C PHE A 17 10.49 -7.30 11.24
N LYS A 18 11.70 -7.56 10.75
CA LYS A 18 12.52 -8.74 11.11
C LYS A 18 13.77 -8.32 11.88
N GLU A 19 14.43 -9.25 12.55
CA GLU A 19 15.71 -8.98 13.22
C GLU A 19 16.79 -8.49 12.25
N SER A 20 16.87 -9.10 11.06
CA SER A 20 17.78 -8.70 9.98
C SER A 20 17.58 -7.25 9.51
N TRP A 21 16.34 -6.74 9.61
CA TRP A 21 16.03 -5.34 9.33
C TRP A 21 16.71 -4.40 10.33
N ASN A 22 16.56 -4.68 11.62
CA ASN A 22 17.17 -3.87 12.68
C ASN A 22 18.70 -3.91 12.60
N GLN A 23 19.28 -5.08 12.32
CA GLN A 23 20.73 -5.22 12.15
C GLN A 23 21.24 -4.39 10.97
N ALA A 24 20.55 -4.40 9.83
CA ALA A 24 20.94 -3.61 8.67
C ALA A 24 20.92 -2.10 8.96
N LEU A 25 19.90 -1.60 9.68
CA LEU A 25 19.86 -0.21 10.12
C LEU A 25 21.03 0.13 11.04
N GLU A 26 21.37 -0.76 11.98
CA GLU A 26 22.45 -0.54 12.92
C GLU A 26 23.84 -0.56 12.26
N ASP A 27 24.04 -1.43 11.27
CA ASP A 27 25.30 -1.47 10.53
C ASP A 27 25.55 -0.18 9.75
N VAL A 28 24.50 0.44 9.19
CA VAL A 28 24.61 1.77 8.57
C VAL A 28 25.03 2.82 9.60
N ARG A 29 24.44 2.80 10.80
CA ARG A 29 24.83 3.72 11.88
C ARG A 29 26.28 3.51 12.32
N ARG A 30 26.70 2.25 12.50
CA ARG A 30 28.07 1.90 12.90
C ARG A 30 29.11 2.33 11.85
N ALA A 31 28.73 2.32 10.58
CA ALA A 31 29.56 2.83 9.49
C ALA A 31 29.56 4.38 9.38
N GLY A 32 28.89 5.09 10.30
CA GLY A 32 28.81 6.55 10.32
C GLY A 32 27.70 7.15 9.44
N GLY A 33 26.78 6.33 8.92
CA GLY A 33 25.65 6.77 8.11
C GLY A 33 24.36 7.01 8.89
N THR A 34 23.38 7.62 8.22
CA THR A 34 22.02 7.85 8.74
C THR A 34 21.01 7.06 7.90
N PRO A 35 20.50 5.91 8.38
CA PRO A 35 19.63 5.06 7.56
C PRO A 35 18.22 5.67 7.41
N TYR A 36 17.65 5.59 6.21
CA TYR A 36 16.23 5.85 5.95
C TYR A 36 15.47 4.53 5.80
N ALA A 37 14.58 4.27 6.75
CA ALA A 37 13.87 3.00 6.90
C ALA A 37 12.69 2.89 5.91
N ILE A 38 12.82 2.03 4.90
CA ILE A 38 11.75 1.69 3.94
C ILE A 38 11.25 0.26 4.22
N PRO A 39 10.05 0.07 4.81
CA PRO A 39 9.52 -1.25 5.12
C PRO A 39 9.15 -2.05 3.86
N ALA A 40 8.77 -3.31 4.04
CA ALA A 40 8.33 -4.17 2.95
C ALA A 40 7.21 -3.50 2.12
N GLY A 41 7.41 -3.44 0.80
CA GLY A 41 6.49 -2.78 -0.14
C GLY A 41 6.27 -1.28 0.11
N ALA A 42 7.11 -0.64 0.93
CA ALA A 42 6.92 0.72 1.46
C ALA A 42 5.55 0.94 2.14
N SER A 43 4.89 -0.14 2.57
CA SER A 43 3.47 -0.08 2.91
C SER A 43 3.17 0.42 4.31
N ASP A 44 3.75 -0.21 5.34
CA ASP A 44 3.60 0.22 6.74
C ASP A 44 4.52 1.41 7.05
N HIS A 45 4.37 2.48 6.27
CA HIS A 45 5.10 3.72 6.37
C HIS A 45 4.11 4.90 6.38
N PRO A 46 4.32 5.97 7.17
CA PRO A 46 3.45 7.15 7.20
C PRO A 46 3.09 7.77 5.85
N LEU A 47 3.95 7.56 4.84
CA LEU A 47 3.78 8.10 3.48
C LEU A 47 3.38 7.02 2.46
N GLY A 48 3.24 5.76 2.87
CA GLY A 48 3.16 4.60 1.99
C GLY A 48 1.97 4.60 1.04
N GLY A 49 0.81 5.12 1.47
CA GLY A 49 -0.39 5.21 0.65
C GLY A 49 -0.52 6.48 -0.21
N LEU A 50 0.30 7.50 0.03
CA LEU A 50 0.14 8.81 -0.63
C LEU A 50 0.35 8.76 -2.14
N GLY A 51 1.25 7.88 -2.61
CA GLY A 51 1.49 7.72 -4.04
C GLY A 51 0.24 7.29 -4.79
N PHE A 52 -0.47 6.28 -4.29
CA PHE A 52 -1.68 5.77 -4.94
C PHE A 52 -2.93 6.60 -4.65
N ALA A 53 -2.94 7.39 -3.57
CA ALA A 53 -3.95 8.43 -3.38
C ALA A 53 -3.84 9.52 -4.46
N ARG A 54 -2.61 9.96 -4.79
CA ARG A 54 -2.38 10.88 -5.92
C ARG A 54 -2.68 10.21 -7.27
N TRP A 55 -2.38 8.92 -7.41
CA TRP A 55 -2.72 8.17 -8.63
C TRP A 55 -4.22 8.16 -8.92
N ALA A 56 -5.09 8.12 -7.91
CA ALA A 56 -6.53 8.25 -8.10
C ALA A 56 -6.92 9.57 -8.81
N GLU A 57 -6.22 10.67 -8.50
CA GLU A 57 -6.40 11.96 -9.19
C GLU A 57 -5.86 11.94 -10.62
N GLU A 58 -4.77 11.22 -10.86
CA GLU A 58 -4.25 10.99 -12.22
C GLU A 58 -5.28 10.24 -13.07
N VAL A 59 -5.92 9.21 -12.52
CA VAL A 59 -7.01 8.48 -13.17
C VAL A 59 -8.17 9.40 -13.50
N ARG A 60 -8.61 10.25 -12.56
CA ARG A 60 -9.70 11.22 -12.79
C ARG A 60 -9.41 12.16 -13.95
N GLU A 61 -8.18 12.66 -14.04
CA GLU A 61 -7.78 13.54 -15.15
C GLU A 61 -7.72 12.79 -16.48
N GLN A 62 -7.21 11.56 -16.50
CA GLN A 62 -7.21 10.71 -17.70
C GLN A 62 -8.64 10.36 -18.15
N GLU A 63 -9.54 10.03 -17.23
CA GLU A 63 -10.97 9.79 -17.48
C GLU A 63 -11.63 10.99 -18.18
N ARG A 64 -11.33 12.21 -17.70
CA ARG A 64 -11.80 13.46 -18.31
C ARG A 64 -11.29 13.65 -19.74
N GLN A 65 -10.02 13.33 -20.00
CA GLN A 65 -9.41 13.47 -21.32
C GLN A 65 -9.94 12.43 -22.31
N LEU A 66 -10.19 11.21 -21.85
CA LEU A 66 -10.64 10.09 -22.67
C LEU A 66 -12.17 10.03 -22.83
N GLY A 67 -12.92 10.77 -22.01
CA GLY A 67 -14.38 10.70 -22.00
C GLY A 67 -14.93 9.36 -21.52
N VAL A 68 -14.17 8.65 -20.67
CA VAL A 68 -14.51 7.34 -20.11
C VAL A 68 -14.56 7.41 -18.59
N PHE A 69 -15.27 6.49 -17.96
CA PHE A 69 -15.23 6.29 -16.52
C PHE A 69 -14.99 4.81 -16.22
N TYR A 70 -14.00 4.52 -15.40
CA TYR A 70 -13.72 3.18 -14.92
C TYR A 70 -14.42 3.00 -13.58
N ASP A 71 -15.61 2.39 -13.59
CA ASP A 71 -16.41 2.14 -12.39
C ASP A 71 -15.77 1.12 -11.43
N THR A 72 -14.85 0.31 -11.95
CA THR A 72 -14.17 -0.75 -11.20
C THR A 72 -12.67 -0.75 -11.50
N VAL A 73 -11.85 -0.79 -10.44
CA VAL A 73 -10.39 -0.97 -10.52
C VAL A 73 -10.03 -2.27 -9.81
N VAL A 74 -9.24 -3.12 -10.47
CA VAL A 74 -8.76 -4.39 -9.90
C VAL A 74 -7.27 -4.26 -9.58
N VAL A 75 -6.87 -4.71 -8.39
CA VAL A 75 -5.49 -4.55 -7.92
C VAL A 75 -5.03 -5.76 -7.10
N CYS A 76 -3.78 -6.18 -7.27
CA CYS A 76 -3.16 -7.21 -6.44
C CYS A 76 -2.85 -6.67 -5.03
N GLY A 77 -3.14 -7.45 -3.98
CA GLY A 77 -2.91 -7.10 -2.58
C GLY A 77 -1.93 -8.05 -1.89
N VAL A 78 -0.85 -7.50 -1.32
CA VAL A 78 0.09 -8.21 -0.43
C VAL A 78 0.43 -7.35 0.79
N THR A 79 1.28 -6.33 0.62
CA THR A 79 1.64 -5.41 1.71
C THR A 79 0.68 -4.23 1.84
N GLY A 80 -0.14 -3.95 0.81
CA GLY A 80 -1.40 -3.23 0.98
C GLY A 80 -1.41 -1.74 0.63
N SER A 81 -0.30 -1.00 0.68
CA SER A 81 -0.36 0.48 0.49
C SER A 81 -0.81 0.94 -0.89
N THR A 82 -0.55 0.15 -1.94
CA THR A 82 -1.09 0.40 -3.27
C THR A 82 -2.62 0.44 -3.24
N HIS A 83 -3.23 -0.64 -2.76
CA HIS A 83 -4.66 -0.78 -2.66
C HIS A 83 -5.27 0.24 -1.69
N ALA A 84 -4.65 0.44 -0.54
CA ALA A 84 -5.07 1.41 0.46
C ALA A 84 -5.06 2.86 -0.05
N GLY A 85 -4.03 3.25 -0.81
CA GLY A 85 -3.94 4.56 -1.43
C GLY A 85 -5.05 4.78 -2.48
N MET A 86 -5.34 3.75 -3.28
CA MET A 86 -6.47 3.80 -4.23
C MET A 86 -7.80 3.99 -3.51
N ILE A 87 -8.07 3.23 -2.45
CA ILE A 87 -9.30 3.36 -1.64
C ILE A 87 -9.42 4.79 -1.10
N ALA A 88 -8.38 5.29 -0.43
CA ALA A 88 -8.38 6.62 0.17
C ALA A 88 -8.56 7.73 -0.88
N GLY A 89 -7.87 7.63 -2.02
CA GLY A 89 -7.95 8.62 -3.10
C GLY A 89 -9.33 8.64 -3.77
N PHE A 90 -9.87 7.48 -4.14
CA PHE A 90 -11.19 7.41 -4.79
C PHE A 90 -12.33 7.75 -3.85
N ALA A 91 -12.20 7.53 -2.54
CA ALA A 91 -13.20 7.90 -1.55
C ALA A 91 -13.49 9.42 -1.50
N GLY A 92 -12.54 10.25 -1.95
CA GLY A 92 -12.65 11.71 -2.02
C GLY A 92 -13.18 12.24 -3.35
N GLN A 93 -13.50 11.38 -4.32
CA GLN A 93 -14.02 11.79 -5.62
C GLN A 93 -15.56 11.79 -5.64
N ASP A 94 -16.15 12.65 -6.48
CA ASP A 94 -17.60 12.82 -6.57
C ASP A 94 -18.33 11.57 -7.08
N ARG A 95 -17.64 10.76 -7.89
CA ARG A 95 -18.21 9.58 -8.56
C ARG A 95 -17.75 8.32 -7.83
N PRO A 96 -18.66 7.56 -7.20
CA PRO A 96 -18.27 6.34 -6.49
C PRO A 96 -17.73 5.29 -7.45
N ARG A 97 -16.69 4.59 -7.01
CA ARG A 97 -15.97 3.54 -7.75
C ARG A 97 -15.72 2.35 -6.84
N ARG A 98 -15.67 1.15 -7.40
CA ARG A 98 -15.26 -0.06 -6.68
C ARG A 98 -13.76 -0.31 -6.86
N VAL A 99 -13.06 -0.54 -5.76
CA VAL A 99 -11.68 -1.05 -5.80
C VAL A 99 -11.72 -2.49 -5.32
N LEU A 100 -11.37 -3.42 -6.20
CA LEU A 100 -11.37 -4.85 -5.94
C LEU A 100 -9.93 -5.32 -5.75
N GLY A 101 -9.53 -5.51 -4.50
CA GLY A 101 -8.27 -6.17 -4.18
C GLY A 101 -8.37 -7.67 -4.41
N ILE A 102 -7.33 -8.27 -5.00
CA ILE A 102 -7.14 -9.73 -5.08
C ILE A 102 -5.96 -10.10 -4.19
N ASP A 103 -6.19 -10.93 -3.15
CA ASP A 103 -5.11 -11.38 -2.26
C ASP A 103 -4.12 -12.27 -3.02
N ALA A 104 -2.84 -11.97 -2.82
CA ALA A 104 -1.73 -12.78 -3.30
C ALA A 104 -0.71 -13.09 -2.19
N SER A 105 -1.10 -12.90 -0.91
CA SER A 105 -0.21 -13.15 0.24
C SER A 105 -0.38 -14.55 0.85
N ALA A 106 -1.47 -15.25 0.51
CA ALA A 106 -1.94 -16.46 1.17
C ALA A 106 -2.31 -16.25 2.65
N LYS A 107 -2.48 -14.98 3.07
CA LYS A 107 -2.81 -14.54 4.42
C LYS A 107 -3.86 -13.41 4.36
N PRO A 108 -5.05 -13.66 3.79
CA PRO A 108 -6.02 -12.60 3.45
C PRO A 108 -6.45 -11.76 4.65
N ALA A 109 -6.57 -12.35 5.84
CA ALA A 109 -6.91 -11.61 7.06
C ALA A 109 -5.82 -10.59 7.46
N GLU A 110 -4.53 -10.99 7.41
CA GLU A 110 -3.41 -10.09 7.68
C GLU A 110 -3.32 -8.98 6.61
N THR A 111 -3.44 -9.35 5.33
CA THR A 111 -3.46 -8.39 4.21
C THR A 111 -4.57 -7.37 4.38
N ARG A 112 -5.81 -7.82 4.65
CA ARG A 112 -6.98 -6.95 4.76
C ARG A 112 -6.84 -5.97 5.92
N ALA A 113 -6.40 -6.45 7.10
CA ALA A 113 -6.18 -5.58 8.26
C ALA A 113 -5.11 -4.52 8.00
N GLN A 114 -4.04 -4.88 7.29
CA GLN A 114 -2.99 -3.93 6.92
C GLN A 114 -3.47 -2.90 5.87
N ILE A 115 -4.23 -3.33 4.86
CA ILE A 115 -4.87 -2.42 3.89
C ILE A 115 -5.78 -1.43 4.63
N GLU A 116 -6.62 -1.92 5.52
CA GLU A 116 -7.57 -1.11 6.28
C GLU A 116 -6.85 -0.03 7.12
N LYS A 117 -5.85 -0.43 7.90
CA LYS A 117 -5.01 0.50 8.68
C LYS A 117 -4.43 1.59 7.78
N ILE A 118 -3.76 1.21 6.69
CA ILE A 118 -3.08 2.16 5.80
C ILE A 118 -4.10 3.05 5.08
N ALA A 119 -5.26 2.53 4.70
CA ALA A 119 -6.29 3.29 3.98
C ALA A 119 -6.86 4.40 4.87
N ARG A 120 -7.17 4.07 6.14
CA ARG A 120 -7.66 5.05 7.12
C ARG A 120 -6.58 6.11 7.43
N ASP A 121 -5.34 5.69 7.66
CA ASP A 121 -4.21 6.61 7.88
C ASP A 121 -3.99 7.54 6.68
N THR A 122 -4.08 7.01 5.47
CA THR A 122 -3.92 7.77 4.22
C THR A 122 -5.07 8.75 4.04
N ALA A 123 -6.32 8.32 4.26
CA ALA A 123 -7.51 9.16 4.18
C ALA A 123 -7.43 10.36 5.14
N ALA A 124 -6.97 10.14 6.37
CA ALA A 124 -6.73 11.22 7.33
C ALA A 124 -5.66 12.22 6.83
N ARG A 125 -4.55 11.71 6.27
CA ARG A 125 -3.43 12.55 5.79
C ARG A 125 -3.78 13.39 4.56
N ILE A 126 -4.60 12.87 3.66
CA ILE A 126 -5.06 13.62 2.47
C ILE A 126 -6.26 14.52 2.78
N GLY A 127 -6.77 14.51 4.01
CA GLY A 127 -7.87 15.37 4.44
C GLY A 127 -9.22 14.96 3.87
N LEU A 128 -9.52 13.66 3.80
CA LEU A 128 -10.79 13.14 3.26
C LEU A 128 -12.04 13.74 3.94
N GLY A 129 -11.95 14.12 5.22
CA GLY A 129 -13.02 14.79 5.94
C GLY A 129 -14.17 13.89 6.41
N ARG A 130 -14.07 12.58 6.19
CA ARG A 130 -14.96 11.54 6.71
C ARG A 130 -14.21 10.23 6.93
N ASP A 131 -14.81 9.33 7.70
CA ASP A 131 -14.31 7.97 7.80
C ASP A 131 -14.57 7.17 6.52
N LEU A 132 -13.65 6.24 6.23
CA LEU A 132 -13.86 5.19 5.24
C LEU A 132 -14.88 4.19 5.78
N ARG A 133 -15.82 3.81 4.92
CA ARG A 133 -16.81 2.78 5.20
C ARG A 133 -16.20 1.41 4.95
N ASP A 134 -16.62 0.42 5.72
CA ASP A 134 -16.04 -0.91 5.64
C ASP A 134 -16.27 -1.57 4.26
N GLU A 135 -17.39 -1.26 3.59
CA GLU A 135 -17.65 -1.72 2.23
C GLU A 135 -16.69 -1.14 1.17
N GLU A 136 -15.99 -0.05 1.47
CA GLU A 136 -14.96 0.53 0.57
C GLU A 136 -13.66 -0.29 0.60
N ILE A 137 -13.51 -1.22 1.55
CA ILE A 137 -12.30 -2.02 1.76
C ILE A 137 -12.57 -3.48 1.37
N THR A 138 -12.47 -3.76 0.06
CA THR A 138 -12.76 -5.08 -0.52
C THR A 138 -11.49 -5.84 -0.89
N LEU A 139 -11.23 -6.98 -0.25
CA LEU A 139 -10.17 -7.92 -0.63
C LEU A 139 -10.79 -9.30 -0.89
N LEU A 140 -10.60 -9.83 -2.09
CA LEU A 140 -11.07 -11.15 -2.52
C LEU A 140 -9.97 -12.20 -2.33
N GLU A 141 -10.35 -13.40 -1.92
CA GLU A 141 -9.47 -14.53 -1.60
C GLU A 141 -9.69 -15.73 -2.53
N GLY A 142 -8.76 -16.69 -2.56
CA GLY A 142 -8.88 -17.94 -3.34
C GLY A 142 -7.99 -18.03 -4.59
N TRP A 143 -7.07 -17.08 -4.76
CA TRP A 143 -6.08 -17.07 -5.85
C TRP A 143 -4.63 -17.14 -5.37
N ALA A 144 -4.41 -17.05 -4.06
CA ALA A 144 -3.12 -17.39 -3.47
C ALA A 144 -3.06 -18.93 -3.36
N GLY A 145 -2.12 -19.53 -4.09
CA GLY A 145 -2.06 -20.97 -4.40
C GLY A 145 -2.03 -21.92 -3.21
#